data_AF-A0A1H8YG28-F1
#
_entry.id   AF-A0A1H8YG28-F1
#
_cell.length_a   1.000
_cell.length_b   1.000
_cell.length_c   1.000
_cell.angle_alpha   90.00
_cell.angle_beta   90.00
_cell.angle_gamma   90.00
#
_symmetry.space_group_name_H-M   'P 1'
#
loop_
_entity.id
_entity.type
_entity.pdbx_description
1 polymer ?
#
loop_
_entity_poly.entity_id
_entity_poly.type
_entity_poly.pdbx_seq_one_letter_code
_entity_poly.pdbx_strand_id
1 'polypeptide(L)'
;MLIGELLFTEALRTGDTWVLEYVVHDPTGEPAQEYAHAVRATEEHFLLEIRFDPAAPPAGCHSYTQAGLDEPRLSRTDLVLNKDNAVHLAVSDGTAGVVGIAWDWPRREPRSDANPGEASRQ
;
A
#
# COMPACT_ATOMS: atom_id res chain seq x y z
N MET A 1 15.47 -2.98 -3.41
CA MET A 1 15.29 -1.51 -3.57
C MET A 1 15.56 -1.16 -5.02
N LEU A 2 14.56 -0.63 -5.72
CA LEU A 2 14.70 -0.09 -7.08
C LEU A 2 14.86 1.44 -6.97
N ILE A 3 15.77 2.02 -7.76
CA ILE A 3 15.94 3.47 -7.90
C ILE A 3 15.88 3.77 -9.39
N GLY A 4 15.07 4.76 -9.77
CA GLY A 4 14.98 5.26 -11.14
C GLY A 4 14.93 6.79 -11.14
N GLU A 5 15.43 7.37 -12.23
CA GLU A 5 15.31 8.80 -12.51
C GLU A 5 14.40 8.99 -13.72
N LEU A 6 13.52 9.98 -13.66
CA LEU A 6 12.64 10.34 -14.77
C LEU A 6 13.16 11.62 -15.41
N LEU A 7 13.57 11.52 -16.67
CA LEU A 7 14.06 12.66 -17.44
C LEU A 7 12.94 13.19 -18.34
N PHE A 8 12.54 14.44 -18.13
CA PHE A 8 11.61 15.13 -19.03
C PHE A 8 12.35 15.57 -20.30
N THR A 9 11.63 15.60 -21.43
CA THR A 9 12.20 16.04 -22.71
C THR A 9 12.49 17.54 -22.74
N GLU A 10 11.80 18.32 -21.90
CA GLU A 10 11.95 19.76 -21.77
C GLU A 10 11.87 20.22 -20.31
N ALA A 11 12.49 21.36 -20.01
CA ALA A 11 12.43 21.96 -18.68
C ALA A 11 11.06 22.59 -18.45
N LEU A 12 10.38 22.21 -17.36
CA LEU A 12 9.11 22.80 -16.95
C LEU A 12 9.31 24.25 -16.52
N ARG A 13 8.47 25.15 -17.05
CA ARG A 13 8.42 26.55 -16.62
C ARG A 13 7.34 26.74 -15.57
N THR A 14 7.39 27.86 -14.85
CA THR A 14 6.33 28.23 -13.91
C THR A 14 4.98 28.30 -14.62
N GLY A 15 4.03 27.51 -14.13
CA GLY A 15 2.67 27.41 -14.68
C GLY A 15 2.47 26.29 -15.70
N ASP A 16 3.54 25.64 -16.17
CA ASP A 16 3.42 24.45 -17.02
C ASP A 16 2.91 23.26 -16.19
N THR A 17 2.07 22.43 -16.81
CA THR A 17 1.56 21.20 -16.21
C THR A 17 2.10 20.01 -16.98
N TRP A 18 2.52 18.98 -16.26
CA TRP A 18 2.95 17.72 -16.85
C TRP A 18 2.21 16.55 -16.19
N VAL A 19 1.90 15.53 -16.98
CA VAL A 19 1.22 14.32 -16.51
C VAL A 19 2.13 13.13 -16.76
N LEU A 20 2.37 12.36 -15.71
CA LEU A 20 3.12 11.12 -15.76
C LEU A 20 2.21 9.94 -15.41
N GLU A 21 2.29 8.89 -16.20
CA GLU A 21 1.80 7.56 -15.86
C GLU A 21 2.97 6.59 -15.87
N TYR A 22 3.07 5.76 -14.84
CA TYR A 22 4.09 4.73 -14.76
C TYR A 22 3.54 3.49 -14.07
N VAL A 23 4.09 2.34 -14.42
CA VAL A 23 3.78 1.05 -13.80
C VAL A 23 5.07 0.44 -13.29
N VAL A 24 5.07 0.00 -12.03
CA VAL A 24 6.15 -0.78 -11.45
C VAL A 24 5.60 -2.15 -11.11
N HIS A 25 6.31 -3.20 -11.54
CA HIS A 25 6.04 -4.57 -11.13
C HIS A 25 7.06 -4.98 -10.07
N ASP A 26 6.59 -5.42 -8.91
CA ASP A 26 7.43 -6.03 -7.88
C ASP A 26 7.53 -7.55 -8.11
N PRO A 27 8.69 -8.08 -8.52
CA PRO A 27 8.87 -9.50 -8.79
C PRO A 27 9.20 -10.32 -7.55
N THR A 28 9.29 -9.73 -6.35
CA THR A 28 9.75 -10.43 -5.15
C THR A 28 8.77 -11.51 -4.69
N GLY A 29 7.47 -11.34 -4.96
CA GLY A 29 6.42 -12.30 -4.59
C GLY A 29 6.05 -12.31 -3.11
N GLU A 30 6.71 -11.49 -2.30
CA GLU A 30 6.38 -11.34 -0.88
C GLU A 30 5.08 -10.54 -0.72
N PRO A 31 4.15 -10.96 0.16
CA PRO A 31 2.94 -10.19 0.42
C PRO A 31 3.31 -8.83 1.01
N ALA A 32 3.10 -7.76 0.25
CA ALA A 32 3.17 -6.41 0.77
C ALA A 32 2.14 -6.25 1.91
N GLN A 33 2.47 -5.43 2.90
CA GLN A 33 1.59 -5.10 4.04
C GLN A 33 1.33 -3.60 4.12
N GLU A 34 1.97 -2.82 3.26
CA GLU A 34 1.79 -1.38 3.19
C GLU A 34 2.20 -0.84 1.82
N TYR A 35 1.67 0.34 1.52
CA TYR A 35 2.19 1.24 0.51
C TYR A 35 2.19 2.66 1.06
N ALA A 36 3.28 3.39 0.82
CA ALA A 36 3.49 4.72 1.35
C ALA A 36 3.99 5.67 0.27
N HIS A 37 3.53 6.92 0.34
CA HIS A 37 4.00 8.03 -0.47
C HIS A 37 4.68 9.05 0.44
N ALA A 38 5.95 9.37 0.11
CA ALA A 38 6.73 10.35 0.83
C ALA A 38 6.69 11.68 0.07
N VAL A 39 6.15 12.68 0.75
CA VAL A 39 5.90 14.01 0.24
C VAL A 39 6.98 14.96 0.75
N ARG A 40 7.77 15.55 -0.17
CA ARG A 40 8.91 16.43 0.19
C ARG A 40 8.54 17.90 0.35
N ALA A 41 7.41 18.33 -0.20
CA ALA A 41 6.88 19.69 -0.15
C ALA A 41 5.35 19.61 -0.20
N THR A 42 4.64 20.72 -0.01
CA THR A 42 3.17 20.70 -0.02
C THR A 42 2.62 20.06 -1.30
N GLU A 43 1.88 18.98 -1.15
CA GLU A 43 1.09 18.38 -2.23
C GLU A 43 -0.36 18.82 -2.05
N GLU A 44 -0.90 19.53 -3.05
CA GLU A 44 -2.26 20.04 -2.97
C GLU A 44 -3.27 18.89 -2.90
N HIS A 45 -3.09 17.86 -3.74
CA HIS A 45 -3.96 16.69 -3.80
C HIS A 45 -3.18 15.42 -4.09
N PHE A 46 -3.45 14.38 -3.31
CA PHE A 46 -2.92 13.03 -3.51
C PHE A 46 -4.03 12.01 -3.27
N LEU A 47 -4.18 11.05 -4.20
CA LEU A 47 -5.11 9.93 -4.08
C LEU A 47 -4.34 8.61 -4.15
N LEU A 48 -4.53 7.78 -3.15
CA LEU A 48 -4.03 6.41 -3.11
C LEU A 48 -5.19 5.43 -3.17
N GLU A 49 -5.15 4.52 -4.14
CA GLU A 49 -6.02 3.34 -4.24
C GLU A 49 -5.18 2.09 -4.05
N ILE A 50 -5.61 1.21 -3.16
CA ILE A 50 -5.06 -0.15 -3.04
C ILE A 50 -6.18 -1.12 -3.41
N ARG A 51 -5.94 -1.94 -4.44
CA ARG A 51 -6.86 -3.00 -4.87
C ARG A 51 -6.32 -4.36 -4.45
N PHE A 52 -7.18 -5.16 -3.86
CA PHE A 52 -6.86 -6.52 -3.44
C PHE A 52 -7.41 -7.53 -4.44
N ASP A 53 -6.76 -8.68 -4.53
CA ASP A 53 -7.33 -9.84 -5.22
C ASP A 53 -8.62 -10.26 -4.49
N PRO A 54 -9.77 -10.39 -5.18
CA PRO A 54 -11.04 -10.80 -4.56
C PRO A 54 -10.97 -12.17 -3.83
N ALA A 55 -10.04 -13.04 -4.22
CA ALA A 55 -9.82 -14.35 -3.60
C ALA A 55 -8.89 -14.28 -2.38
N ALA A 56 -8.27 -13.14 -2.10
CA ALA A 56 -7.38 -12.91 -0.97
C ALA A 56 -7.64 -11.53 -0.33
N PRO A 57 -8.81 -11.32 0.29
CA PRO A 57 -9.10 -10.06 0.97
C PRO A 57 -8.23 -9.87 2.22
N PRO A 58 -7.87 -8.62 2.57
CA PRO A 58 -7.16 -8.33 3.80
C PRO A 58 -8.08 -8.52 5.02
N ALA A 59 -7.48 -8.76 6.18
CA ALA A 59 -8.18 -8.84 7.46
C ALA A 59 -8.56 -7.45 8.02
N GLY A 60 -7.82 -6.41 7.63
CA GLY A 60 -8.06 -5.03 8.01
C GLY A 60 -7.14 -4.08 7.24
N CYS A 61 -7.56 -2.84 7.08
CA CYS A 61 -6.80 -1.77 6.43
C CYS A 61 -6.89 -0.51 7.27
N HIS A 62 -5.81 0.27 7.34
CA HIS A 62 -5.80 1.55 8.04
C HIS A 62 -4.86 2.55 7.35
N SER A 63 -5.23 3.82 7.42
CA SER A 63 -4.38 4.93 6.98
C SER A 63 -3.45 5.40 8.10
N TYR A 64 -2.27 5.86 7.74
CA TYR A 64 -1.34 6.47 8.67
C TYR A 64 -0.61 7.66 8.05
N THR A 65 -0.06 8.49 8.93
CA THR A 65 0.86 9.59 8.59
C THR A 65 2.13 9.51 9.43
N GLN A 66 3.24 10.00 8.89
CA GLN A 66 4.53 10.06 9.58
C GLN A 66 5.20 11.40 9.26
N ALA A 67 5.57 12.18 10.28
CA ALA A 67 6.14 13.53 10.06
C ALA A 67 7.55 13.49 9.41
N GLY A 68 8.30 12.42 9.66
CA GLY A 68 9.62 12.15 9.07
C GLY A 68 9.90 10.66 9.13
N LEU A 69 10.90 10.15 8.40
CA LEU A 69 11.16 8.70 8.29
C LEU A 69 11.49 8.02 9.62
N ASP A 70 12.02 8.77 10.58
CA ASP A 70 12.38 8.29 11.91
C ASP A 70 11.32 8.60 12.99
N GLU A 71 10.24 9.28 12.61
CA GLU A 71 9.17 9.66 13.54
C GLU A 71 8.12 8.56 13.68
N PRO A 72 7.39 8.49 14.82
CA PRO A 72 6.33 7.52 15.00
C PRO A 72 5.22 7.66 13.95
N ARG A 73 4.69 6.51 13.52
CA ARG A 73 3.49 6.45 12.70
C ARG A 73 2.28 6.83 13.54
N LEU A 74 1.48 7.75 13.03
CA LEU A 74 0.20 8.14 13.59
C LEU A 74 -0.90 7.49 12.74
N SER A 75 -1.50 6.42 13.26
CA SER A 75 -2.69 5.83 12.66
C SER A 75 -3.83 6.84 12.71
N ARG A 76 -4.49 7.05 11.57
CA ARG A 76 -5.57 8.05 11.46
C ARG A 76 -6.94 7.41 11.42
N THR A 77 -7.14 6.38 10.61
CA THR A 77 -8.50 5.90 10.29
C THR A 77 -8.47 4.50 9.70
N ASP A 78 -9.34 3.62 10.20
CA ASP A 78 -9.64 2.31 9.59
C ASP A 78 -10.35 2.50 8.24
N LEU A 79 -9.94 1.71 7.25
CA LEU A 79 -10.47 1.76 5.90
C LEU A 79 -11.23 0.47 5.59
N VAL A 80 -12.41 0.63 5.00
CA VAL A 80 -13.29 -0.49 4.62
C VAL A 80 -13.22 -0.68 3.10
N LEU A 81 -13.12 -1.94 2.67
CA LEU A 81 -13.14 -2.27 1.25
C LEU A 81 -14.47 -1.84 0.62
N ASN A 82 -14.37 -1.19 -0.54
CA ASN A 82 -15.52 -0.94 -1.39
C ASN A 82 -15.89 -2.20 -2.19
N LYS A 83 -16.93 -2.10 -3.02
CA LYS A 83 -17.43 -3.18 -3.88
C LYS A 83 -16.42 -3.72 -4.90
N ASP A 84 -15.37 -2.95 -5.20
CA ASP A 84 -14.34 -3.28 -6.19
C ASP A 84 -13.09 -3.90 -5.52
N ASN A 85 -13.20 -4.32 -4.26
CA ASN A 85 -12.14 -4.84 -3.40
C ASN A 85 -10.98 -3.85 -3.22
N ALA A 86 -11.31 -2.56 -3.11
CA ALA A 86 -10.32 -1.51 -2.97
C ALA A 86 -10.56 -0.62 -1.75
N VAL A 87 -9.49 -0.01 -1.25
CA VAL A 87 -9.52 1.07 -0.26
C VAL A 87 -8.91 2.33 -0.86
N HIS A 88 -9.41 3.48 -0.41
CA HIS A 88 -9.01 4.79 -0.92
C HIS A 88 -8.55 5.70 0.21
N LEU A 89 -7.53 6.49 -0.06
CA LEU A 89 -7.10 7.60 0.78
C LEU A 89 -6.90 8.83 -0.08
N ALA A 90 -7.75 9.84 0.14
CA ALA A 90 -7.60 11.15 -0.44
C ALA A 90 -6.98 12.10 0.59
N VAL A 91 -5.89 12.75 0.21
CA VAL A 91 -5.20 13.76 0.99
C VAL A 91 -5.31 15.08 0.24
N SER A 92 -5.76 16.11 0.95
CA SER A 92 -5.72 17.50 0.48
C SER A 92 -4.92 18.32 1.47
N ASP A 93 -4.24 19.36 0.98
CA ASP A 93 -3.40 20.25 1.78
C ASP A 93 -2.30 19.50 2.56
N GLY A 94 -1.70 18.48 1.92
CA GLY A 94 -0.71 17.62 2.54
C GLY A 94 0.57 18.38 2.88
N THR A 95 0.98 18.36 4.15
CA THR A 95 2.30 18.86 4.56
C THR A 95 3.39 17.84 4.28
N ALA A 96 4.65 18.27 4.25
CA ALA A 96 5.79 17.36 4.12
C ALA A 96 5.74 16.22 5.15
N GLY A 97 6.10 15.00 4.72
CA GLY A 97 6.02 13.79 5.55
C GLY A 97 5.74 12.54 4.72
N VAL A 98 5.18 11.52 5.36
CA VAL A 98 4.76 10.27 4.73
C VAL A 98 3.27 10.09 4.97
N VAL A 99 2.57 9.64 3.94
CA VAL A 99 1.19 9.16 4.04
C VAL A 99 1.12 7.76 3.44
N GLY A 100 0.38 6.86 4.08
CA GLY A 100 0.27 5.49 3.61
C GLY A 100 -0.99 4.78 4.04
N ILE A 101 -1.17 3.61 3.43
CA ILE A 101 -2.17 2.61 3.81
C ILE A 101 -1.41 1.34 4.17
N ALA A 102 -1.70 0.80 5.35
CA ALA A 102 -1.21 -0.50 5.80
C ALA A 102 -2.38 -1.47 5.95
N TRP A 103 -2.10 -2.76 5.83
CA TRP A 103 -3.09 -3.82 5.93
C TRP A 103 -2.51 -5.09 6.52
N ASP A 104 -3.40 -5.86 7.16
CA ASP A 104 -3.09 -7.17 7.70
C ASP A 104 -3.66 -8.25 6.80
N TRP A 105 -2.89 -9.31 6.59
CA TRP A 105 -3.39 -10.51 5.92
C TRP A 105 -4.07 -11.46 6.91
N PRO A 106 -5.10 -12.20 6.50
CA PRO A 106 -5.68 -13.25 7.33
C PRO A 106 -4.61 -14.25 7.77
N ARG A 107 -4.59 -14.58 9.07
CA ARG A 107 -3.77 -15.70 9.55
C ARG A 107 -4.26 -16.98 8.89
N ARG A 108 -3.39 -17.65 8.13
CA ARG A 108 -3.66 -19.02 7.71
C ARG A 108 -3.58 -19.93 8.93
N GLU A 109 -4.67 -20.60 9.27
CA GLU A 109 -4.60 -21.74 10.17
C GLU A 109 -3.75 -22.84 9.50
N PRO A 110 -2.87 -23.52 10.24
CA PRO A 110 -2.17 -24.68 9.70
C PRO A 110 -3.20 -25.73 9.31
N ARG A 111 -3.15 -26.17 8.05
CA ARG A 111 -4.05 -27.19 7.51
C ARG A 111 -3.91 -28.46 8.35
N SER A 112 -4.93 -28.79 9.13
CA SER A 112 -4.99 -30.02 9.93
C SER A 112 -5.26 -31.23 9.02
N ASP A 113 -4.25 -31.62 8.25
CA ASP A 113 -4.25 -32.90 7.55
C ASP A 113 -3.43 -33.92 8.36
N ALA A 114 -3.95 -34.28 9.54
CA ALA A 114 -3.58 -35.53 10.18
C ALA A 114 -4.79 -36.46 10.07
N ASN A 115 -4.75 -37.38 9.11
CA ASN A 115 -5.68 -38.50 9.04
C ASN A 115 -5.35 -39.47 10.19
N PRO A 116 -6.22 -39.68 11.20
CA PRO A 116 -6.01 -40.69 12.21
C PRO A 116 -6.47 -42.03 11.65
N GLY A 117 -5.66 -42.63 10.76
CA GLY A 117 -6.10 -43.76 9.95
C GLY A 117 -5.02 -44.75 9.56
N GLU A 118 -3.83 -44.75 10.15
CA GLU A 118 -2.81 -45.79 9.91
C GLU A 118 -2.05 -46.14 11.20
N ALA A 119 -2.76 -46.72 12.17
CA ALA A 119 -2.12 -47.44 13.28
C ALA A 119 -3.00 -48.62 13.71
N SER A 120 -3.16 -49.59 12.80
CA SER A 120 -3.61 -50.94 13.14
C SER A 120 -3.04 -51.89 12.10
N ARG A 121 -1.78 -52.27 12.30
CA ARG A 121 -1.17 -53.54 11.86
C ARG A 121 0.27 -53.59 12.36
N GLN A 122 0.45 -54.17 13.54
CA GLN A 122 1.38 -55.29 13.79
C GLN A 122 1.11 -55.84 15.20
#